data_AF-A0A1Y3GHH0-F1
#
_entry.id   AF-A0A1Y3GHH0-F1
#
_cell.length_a   1.000
_cell.length_b   1.000
_cell.length_c   1.000
_cell.angle_alpha   90.00
_cell.angle_beta   90.00
_cell.angle_gamma   90.00
#
_symmetry.space_group_name_H-M   'P 1'
#
loop_
_entity.id
_entity.type
_entity.pdbx_description
1 polymer ?
#
loop_
_entity_poly.entity_id
_entity_poly.type
_entity_poly.pdbx_seq_one_letter_code
_entity_poly.pdbx_strand_id
1 'polypeptide(L)' 'MGVVRRQEEWTLEKIEKGRYAIKRRKQKKAEIITKDYIPNNNPLNNLEIMTEQIEVKNFKQAEKTFKNYIKNYKQNPFKL' A
#
# COMPACT_ATOMS: atom_id res chain seq x y z
N MET A 1 10.24 -9.95 0.97
CA MET A 1 9.30 -8.99 0.36
C MET A 1 9.14 -9.33 -1.11
N GLY A 2 7.93 -9.21 -1.67
CA GLY A 2 7.67 -9.63 -3.05
C GLY A 2 6.53 -8.86 -3.71
N VAL A 3 6.66 -8.57 -5.01
CA VAL A 3 5.63 -7.89 -5.78
C VAL A 3 4.45 -8.84 -5.97
N VAL A 4 3.28 -8.48 -5.42
CA VAL A 4 2.04 -9.26 -5.53
C VAL A 4 1.18 -8.79 -6.70
N ARG A 5 1.33 -7.52 -7.12
CA ARG A 5 0.69 -6.99 -8.32
C ARG A 5 1.56 -5.94 -8.97
N ARG A 6 1.61 -5.95 -10.31
CA ARG A 6 2.22 -4.87 -11.11
C ARG A 6 1.20 -4.35 -12.11
N GLN A 7 1.16 -3.04 -12.29
CA GLN A 7 0.36 -2.36 -13.30
C GLN A 7 1.13 -1.14 -13.78
N GLU A 8 1.64 -1.19 -15.02
CA GLU A 8 2.51 -0.15 -15.59
C GLU A 8 3.70 0.15 -14.66
N GLU A 9 3.83 1.39 -14.20
CA GLU A 9 4.87 1.87 -13.27
C GLU A 9 4.52 1.69 -11.79
N TRP A 10 3.35 1.12 -11.49
CA TRP A 10 2.84 0.89 -10.16
C TRP A 10 3.00 -0.56 -9.73
N THR A 11 3.36 -0.76 -8.46
CA THR A 11 3.48 -2.08 -7.86
C THR A 11 2.81 -2.11 -6.50
N LEU A 12 2.03 -3.16 -6.26
CA LEU A 12 1.62 -3.58 -4.93
C LEU A 12 2.64 -4.61 -4.46
N GLU A 13 3.37 -4.28 -3.40
CA GLU A 13 4.43 -5.12 -2.84
C GLU A 13 4.03 -5.60 -1.46
N LYS A 14 4.10 -6.91 -1.21
CA LYS A 14 3.89 -7.46 0.12
C LYS A 14 5.15 -7.25 0.95
N ILE A 15 5.02 -6.44 1.99
CA ILE A 15 6.06 -6.21 3.00
C ILE A 15 6.05 -7.43 3.93
N GLU A 16 4.90 -7.68 4.55
CA GLU A 16 4.68 -8.77 5.50
C GLU A 16 3.21 -9.23 5.47
N LYS A 17 2.84 -10.18 6.34
CA LYS A 17 1.46 -10.69 6.37
C LYS A 17 0.53 -9.57 6.81
N GLY A 18 -0.35 -9.19 5.88
CA GLY A 18 -1.33 -8.13 6.08
C GLY A 18 -0.82 -6.70 5.85
N ARG A 19 0.41 -6.51 5.38
CA ARG A 19 0.97 -5.19 5.11
C ARG A 19 1.52 -5.13 3.68
N TYR A 20 1.01 -4.18 2.90
CA TYR A 20 1.33 -4.05 1.48
C TYR A 20 1.69 -2.60 1.13
N ALA A 21 2.78 -2.38 0.40
CA ALA A 21 3.14 -1.07 -0.10
C ALA A 21 2.62 -0.85 -1.53
N ILE A 22 2.00 0.30 -1.76
CA ILE A 22 1.77 0.84 -3.10
C ILE A 22 3.00 1.67 -3.45
N LYS A 23 3.73 1.26 -4.49
CA LYS A 23 4.91 1.97 -5.00
C LYS A 23 4.70 2.42 -6.44
N ARG A 24 5.27 3.59 -6.79
CA ARG A 24 5.43 4.08 -8.16
C ARG A 24 6.91 4.30 -8.43
N ARG A 25 7.48 3.67 -9.46
CA ARG A 25 8.92 3.78 -9.78
C ARG A 25 9.83 3.58 -8.54
N LYS A 26 9.52 2.55 -7.73
CA LYS A 26 10.20 2.21 -6.46
C LYS A 26 9.97 3.17 -5.27
N GLN A 27 9.31 4.31 -5.46
CA GLN A 27 8.93 5.19 -4.35
C GLN A 27 7.62 4.71 -3.72
N LYS A 28 7.61 4.53 -2.39
CA LYS A 28 6.39 4.26 -1.63
C LYS A 28 5.49 5.50 -1.69
N LYS A 29 4.22 5.28 -2.03
CA LYS A 29 3.19 6.33 -2.11
C LYS A 29 2.12 6.14 -1.05
N ALA A 30 1.71 4.90 -0.84
CA ALA A 30 0.76 4.54 0.20
C ALA A 30 1.07 3.15 0.74
N GLU A 31 0.43 2.82 1.85
CA GLU A 31 0.46 1.52 2.46
C GLU A 31 -0.97 1.01 2.66
N ILE A 32 -1.19 -0.28 2.42
CA ILE A 32 -2.44 -0.96 2.68
C ILE A 32 -2.21 -1.96 3.82
N ILE A 33 -2.99 -1.80 4.89
CA ILE A 33 -2.97 -2.66 6.06
C ILE A 33 -4.27 -3.48 6.05
N THR A 34 -4.16 -4.80 6.16
CA THR A 34 -5.31 -5.69 6.31
C THR A 34 -5.56 -5.99 7.79
N LYS A 35 -6.77 -6.44 8.13
CA LYS A 35 -7.13 -6.85 9.50
C LYS A 35 -6.26 -8.01 10.05
N ASP A 36 -5.68 -8.77 9.15
CA ASP A 36 -4.77 -9.88 9.43
C ASP A 36 -3.32 -9.42 9.72
N TYR A 37 -3.05 -8.11 9.67
CA TYR A 37 -1.81 -7.51 10.17
C TYR A 37 -1.80 -7.48 11.69
N ILE A 38 -0.78 -8.09 12.28
CA ILE A 38 -0.51 -8.01 13.72
C ILE A 38 0.71 -7.10 13.86
N PRO A 39 0.55 -5.86 14.35
CA PRO A 39 1.69 -4.98 14.54
C PRO A 39 2.62 -5.60 15.57
N ASN A 40 3.87 -5.85 15.19
CA ASN A 40 4.90 -6.09 16.19
C ASN A 40 5.04 -4.82 17.03
N ASN A 41 5.10 -4.95 18.36
CA ASN A 41 5.23 -3.87 19.36
C ASN A 41 6.56 -3.10 19.26
N ASN A 42 7.09 -2.90 18.06
CA ASN A 42 8.32 -2.19 17.80
C ASN A 42 7.96 -0.71 17.54
N PRO A 43 8.27 0.21 18.47
CA PRO A 43 7.89 1.63 18.37
C PRO A 43 8.47 2.34 17.14
N LEU A 44 9.47 1.74 16.48
CA LEU A 44 10.06 2.21 15.22
C LEU A 44 9.14 2.05 13.99
N ASN A 45 8.14 1.16 14.03
CA ASN A 45 7.17 1.03 12.92
C ASN A 45 6.19 2.22 12.83
N ASN A 46 6.05 3.01 13.90
CA ASN A 46 5.18 4.19 13.94
C ASN A 46 5.83 5.45 13.34
N LEU A 47 7.08 5.37 12.86
CA LEU A 47 7.83 6.51 12.32
C LEU A 47 7.60 6.78 10.83
N GLU A 48 6.82 5.98 10.10
CA GLU A 48 6.39 6.29 8.72
C GLU A 48 5.15 7.23 8.72
N ILE A 49 5.28 8.38 9.37
CA ILE A 49 4.21 9.36 9.61
C ILE A 49 3.76 10.09 8.32
N MET A 50 4.49 9.95 7.20
CA MET A 50 4.25 10.73 5.98
C MET A 50 3.61 9.97 4.81
N THR A 51 3.32 8.67 4.94
CA THR A 51 2.69 7.90 3.85
C THR A 51 1.25 7.54 4.19
N GLU A 52 0.34 7.78 3.25
CA GLU A 52 -1.08 7.44 3.38
C GLU A 52 -1.25 5.96 3.76
N GLN A 53 -1.96 5.69 4.85
CA GLN A 53 -2.29 4.34 5.29
C GLN A 53 -3.75 4.05 5.00
N ILE A 54 -4.02 2.92 4.33
CA ILE A 54 -5.36 2.51 3.93
C ILE A 54 -5.68 1.16 4.57
N GLU A 55 -6.63 1.15 5.49
CA GLU A 55 -7.07 -0.08 6.14
C GLU A 55 -8.13 -0.82 5.32
N VAL A 56 -7.96 -2.13 5.13
CA VAL A 56 -8.90 -2.98 4.40
C VAL A 56 -9.13 -4.31 5.12
N LYS A 57 -10.18 -5.04 4.75
CA LYS A 57 -10.52 -6.29 5.46
C LYS A 57 -9.61 -7.46 5.12
N ASN A 58 -9.09 -7.53 3.89
CA ASN A 58 -8.32 -8.67 3.38
C ASN A 58 -7.55 -8.30 2.10
N PHE A 59 -6.75 -9.25 1.61
CA PHE A 59 -5.95 -9.09 0.39
C PHE A 59 -6.78 -8.74 -0.86
N LYS A 60 -7.97 -9.34 -1.04
CA LYS A 60 -8.83 -9.05 -2.19
C LYS A 60 -9.27 -7.58 -2.23
N GLN A 61 -9.52 -6.99 -1.06
CA GLN A 61 -9.78 -5.56 -0.96
C GLN A 61 -8.51 -4.74 -1.18
N ALA A 62 -7.35 -5.19 -0.73
CA ALA A 62 -6.08 -4.53 -1.01
C ALA A 62 -5.83 -4.41 -2.52
N GLU A 63 -6.08 -5.46 -3.30
CA GLU A 63 -5.98 -5.40 -4.76
C GLU A 63 -6.97 -4.42 -5.39
N LYS A 64 -8.20 -4.33 -4.88
CA LYS A 64 -9.21 -3.38 -5.35
C LYS A 64 -8.77 -1.94 -5.04
N THR A 65 -8.32 -1.69 -3.82
CA THR A 65 -7.81 -0.39 -3.37
C THR A 65 -6.61 0.04 -4.21
N PHE A 66 -5.67 -0.87 -4.49
CA PHE A 66 -4.53 -0.61 -5.37
C PHE A 66 -4.96 -0.12 -6.78
N LYS A 67 -5.91 -0.81 -7.41
CA LYS A 67 -6.44 -0.41 -8.72
C LYS A 67 -7.11 0.97 -8.68
N ASN A 68 -7.91 1.21 -7.63
CA ASN A 68 -8.58 2.50 -7.43
C ASN A 68 -7.57 3.63 -7.20
N TYR A 69 -6.52 3.38 -6.41
CA TYR A 69 -5.46 4.33 -6.14
C TYR A 69 -4.78 4.78 -7.44
N ILE A 70 -4.40 3.83 -8.30
CA ILE A 70 -3.79 4.12 -9.60
C ILE A 70 -4.75 4.94 -10.47
N LYS A 71 -6.03 4.56 -10.52
CA LYS A 71 -7.04 5.26 -11.31
C LYS A 71 -7.20 6.70 -10.85
N ASN A 72 -7.31 6.91 -9.53
CA ASN A 72 -7.43 8.24 -8.93
C ASN A 72 -6.18 9.09 -9.20
N TYR A 73 -4.98 8.50 -9.08
CA TYR A 73 -3.73 9.19 -9.39
C TYR A 73 -3.64 9.61 -10.86
N LYS A 74 -4.06 8.74 -11.79
CA LYS A 74 -4.08 9.08 -13.22
C LYS A 74 -5.05 10.22 -13.54
N GLN A 75 -6.15 10.30 -12.82
CA GLN A 75 -7.15 11.36 -12.97
C GLN A 75 -6.73 12.67 -12.28
N ASN A 76 -6.01 12.59 -11.16
CA ASN A 76 -5.54 13.74 -10.38
C ASN A 76 -4.12 13.49 -9.82
N PRO A 77 -3.06 13.73 -10.62
CA PRO A 77 -1.69 13.40 -10.23
C PRO A 77 -1.11 14.29 -9.12
N PHE A 78 -1.76 15.41 -8.79
CA PHE A 78 -1.33 16.40 -7.79
C PHE A 78 -2.08 16.35 -6.46
N LYS A 79 -3.04 15.43 -6.29
CA LYS A 79 -3.95 15.42 -5.12
C LYS A 79 -3.57 14.39 -4.03
N LEU A 80 -2.31 13.96 -4.00
CA LEU A 80 -1.78 12.96 -3.06
C LEU A 80 -0.48 13.45 -2.43
#